data_AF-A0A2H5WPE8-F1
#
_entry.id   AF-A0A2H5WPE8-F1
#
_cell.length_a   1.000
_cell.length_b   1.000
_cell.length_c   1.000
_cell.angle_alpha   90.00
_cell.angle_beta   90.00
_cell.angle_gamma   90.00
#
_symmetry.space_group_name_H-M   'P 1'
#
loop_
_entity.id
_entity.type
_entity.pdbx_description
1 polymer ?
#
loop_
_entity_poly.entity_id
_entity_poly.type
_entity_poly.pdbx_seq_one_letter_code
_entity_poly.pdbx_strand_id
1 'polypeptide(L)'
;MSLRYIWSVLALGLFLSGCGGGGGGLSDTNPPQISRVELERSSQTLYIWAIVADAESGVASVVAQVVANNQTQQVVLQAQGNNHYRAALPSNTARVAVRARDYAGNERTSDELIAPPPAPPF
;
A
#
# COMPACT_ATOMS: atom_id res chain seq x y z
N MET A 1 47.79 -57.56 -6.01
CA MET A 1 48.32 -57.10 -4.71
C MET A 1 47.63 -55.77 -4.39
N SER A 2 46.64 -55.82 -3.50
CA SER A 2 45.92 -54.66 -2.97
C SER A 2 46.84 -53.81 -2.09
N LEU A 3 46.75 -52.47 -2.16
CA LEU A 3 46.37 -51.55 -1.06
C LEU A 3 46.95 -50.13 -1.26
N ARG A 4 46.03 -49.16 -1.51
CA ARG A 4 45.91 -47.79 -0.98
C ARG A 4 47.13 -46.86 -0.93
N TYR A 5 46.98 -45.66 -1.52
CA TYR A 5 47.35 -44.38 -0.88
C TYR A 5 46.46 -43.26 -1.45
N ILE A 6 45.50 -42.82 -0.63
CA ILE A 6 44.87 -41.48 -0.71
C ILE A 6 45.85 -40.55 -0.01
N TRP A 7 46.17 -39.36 -0.52
CA TRP A 7 46.30 -38.11 0.25
C TRP A 7 46.42 -36.91 -0.72
N SER A 8 45.54 -35.95 -0.48
CA SER A 8 45.29 -34.64 -1.08
C SER A 8 46.53 -33.81 -1.44
N VAL A 9 46.39 -32.86 -2.39
CA VAL A 9 46.89 -31.47 -2.28
C VAL A 9 46.43 -30.60 -3.47
N LEU A 10 45.97 -29.38 -3.11
CA LEU A 10 45.86 -28.10 -3.85
C LEU A 10 45.08 -28.05 -5.17
N ALA A 11 43.93 -27.39 -5.23
CA ALA A 11 43.69 -25.93 -5.17
C ALA A 11 44.35 -25.15 -6.32
N LEU A 12 43.53 -24.48 -7.13
CA LEU A 12 43.58 -23.06 -7.52
C LEU A 12 42.86 -22.87 -8.87
N GLY A 13 41.80 -22.04 -8.90
CA GLY A 13 41.05 -21.83 -10.14
C GLY A 13 39.97 -20.75 -10.08
N LEU A 14 40.30 -19.58 -9.53
CA LEU A 14 39.83 -18.25 -9.97
C LEU A 14 38.31 -18.09 -10.24
N PHE A 15 37.53 -17.91 -9.18
CA PHE A 15 36.27 -17.16 -9.23
C PHE A 15 36.59 -15.65 -9.31
N LEU A 16 36.75 -15.14 -10.52
CA LEU A 16 36.77 -13.69 -10.80
C LEU A 16 35.72 -13.37 -11.86
N SER A 17 34.50 -13.18 -11.40
CA SER A 17 33.48 -12.37 -12.07
C SER A 17 32.61 -11.68 -11.02
N GLY A 18 33.28 -11.04 -10.05
CA GLY A 18 32.67 -9.97 -9.28
C GLY A 18 32.84 -8.68 -10.08
N CYS A 19 31.76 -8.20 -10.68
CA CYS A 19 31.67 -6.84 -11.23
C CYS A 19 30.23 -6.37 -11.09
N GLY A 20 30.00 -5.31 -10.32
CA GLY A 20 28.70 -4.66 -10.21
C GLY A 20 28.02 -4.71 -8.85
N GLY A 21 28.77 -4.58 -7.76
CA GLY A 21 28.19 -4.06 -6.51
C GLY A 21 27.92 -2.57 -6.67
N GLY A 22 26.65 -2.17 -6.65
CA GLY A 22 26.26 -0.76 -6.72
C GLY A 22 24.85 -0.56 -6.22
N GLY A 23 24.71 -0.07 -4.99
CA GLY A 23 23.42 0.38 -4.43
C GLY A 23 22.91 -0.45 -3.26
N GLY A 24 23.72 -0.64 -2.22
CA GLY A 24 23.23 -1.05 -0.90
C GLY A 24 22.51 0.11 -0.21
N GLY A 25 21.40 0.57 -0.77
CA GLY A 25 20.36 1.25 -0.01
C GLY A 25 19.41 0.16 0.48
N LEU A 26 19.06 0.16 1.76
CA LEU A 26 18.01 -0.72 2.26
C LEU A 26 16.74 -0.43 1.44
N SER A 27 16.26 -1.41 0.68
CA SER A 27 14.97 -1.27 0.01
C SER A 27 13.91 -1.19 1.10
N ASP A 28 13.08 -0.16 1.05
CA ASP A 28 11.92 -0.06 1.92
C ASP A 28 10.98 -1.25 1.66
N THR A 29 10.58 -1.92 2.74
CA THR A 29 9.70 -3.10 2.75
C THR A 29 8.50 -2.92 3.67
N ASN A 30 8.39 -1.76 4.33
CA ASN A 30 7.32 -1.51 5.28
C ASN A 30 6.13 -0.89 4.54
N PRO A 31 4.92 -1.44 4.70
CA PRO A 31 3.75 -0.87 4.06
C PRO A 31 3.29 0.42 4.75
N PRO A 32 2.62 1.33 4.01
CA PRO A 32 2.02 2.53 4.57
C PRO A 32 1.11 2.23 5.76
N GLN A 33 1.15 3.10 6.76
CA GLN A 33 0.27 3.04 7.92
C GLN A 33 -1.00 3.83 7.65
N ILE A 34 -2.15 3.15 7.67
CA ILE A 34 -3.48 3.77 7.64
C ILE A 34 -3.97 3.85 9.09
N SER A 35 -3.89 5.03 9.71
CA SER A 35 -4.22 5.20 11.13
C SER A 35 -5.69 5.55 11.37
N ARG A 36 -6.37 6.05 10.35
CA ARG A 36 -7.77 6.48 10.45
C ARG A 36 -8.44 6.49 9.08
N VAL A 37 -9.69 6.03 9.06
CA VAL A 37 -10.63 6.22 7.95
C VAL A 37 -11.94 6.71 8.54
N GLU A 38 -12.46 7.82 8.03
CA GLU A 38 -13.73 8.41 8.46
C GLU A 38 -14.64 8.62 7.25
N LEU A 39 -15.93 8.32 7.43
CA LEU A 39 -16.96 8.49 6.42
C LEU A 39 -17.97 9.51 6.93
N GLU A 40 -18.13 10.61 6.20
CA GLU A 40 -19.07 11.67 6.55
C GLU A 40 -20.03 11.90 5.38
N ARG A 41 -21.34 11.84 5.65
CA ARG A 41 -22.35 12.15 4.64
C ARG A 41 -22.90 13.54 4.85
N SER A 42 -22.88 14.33 3.78
CA SER A 42 -23.46 15.67 3.72
C SER A 42 -24.34 15.77 2.48
N SER A 43 -25.65 15.87 2.69
CA SER A 43 -26.65 15.92 1.62
C SER A 43 -26.50 14.75 0.62
N GLN A 44 -26.12 15.05 -0.62
CA GLN A 44 -25.97 14.07 -1.71
C GLN A 44 -24.53 13.59 -1.92
N THR A 45 -23.63 13.96 -1.00
CA THR A 45 -22.20 13.64 -1.09
C THR A 45 -21.75 12.83 0.12
N LEU A 46 -21.02 11.75 -0.14
CA LEU A 46 -20.23 11.05 0.87
C LEU A 46 -18.78 11.51 0.76
N TYR A 47 -18.22 12.01 1.87
CA TYR A 47 -16.81 12.31 2.01
C TYR A 47 -16.09 11.14 2.68
N ILE A 48 -14.97 10.75 2.09
CA ILE A 48 -14.02 9.82 2.70
C ILE A 48 -12.82 10.63 3.15
N TRP A 49 -12.45 10.48 4.40
CA TRP A 49 -11.22 10.99 4.97
C TRP A 49 -10.32 9.83 5.36
N ALA A 50 -9.03 9.94 5.08
CA ALA A 50 -8.03 8.98 5.55
C ALA A 50 -6.78 9.71 6.04
N ILE A 51 -6.15 9.15 7.08
CA ILE A 51 -4.81 9.55 7.52
C ILE A 51 -3.87 8.40 7.16
N VAL A 52 -2.92 8.68 6.26
CA VAL A 52 -2.00 7.68 5.72
C VAL A 52 -0.58 8.23 5.76
N ALA A 53 0.32 7.51 6.41
CA ALA A 53 1.71 7.90 6.55
C ALA A 53 2.64 6.77 6.12
N ASP A 54 3.71 7.13 5.46
CA ASP A 54 4.88 6.29 5.28
C ASP A 54 6.14 7.14 5.51
N ALA A 55 7.05 6.66 6.35
CA ALA A 55 8.22 7.44 6.79
C ALA A 55 9.48 7.16 5.99
N GLU A 56 9.52 6.05 5.24
CA GLU A 56 10.73 5.58 4.56
C GLU A 56 10.73 6.01 3.09
N SER A 57 9.71 5.64 2.32
CA SER A 57 9.59 6.01 0.91
C SER A 57 8.48 7.03 0.64
N GLY A 58 7.56 7.23 1.58
CA GLY A 58 6.45 8.16 1.45
C GLY A 58 5.28 7.59 0.65
N VAL A 59 4.12 8.23 0.74
CA VAL A 59 2.88 7.72 0.14
C VAL A 59 2.77 8.12 -1.33
N ALA A 60 2.69 7.12 -2.23
CA ALA A 60 2.53 7.33 -3.66
C ALA A 60 1.07 7.47 -4.09
N SER A 61 0.17 6.69 -3.49
CA SER A 61 -1.26 6.77 -3.81
C SER A 61 -2.15 6.31 -2.67
N VAL A 62 -3.36 6.88 -2.60
CA VAL A 62 -4.43 6.47 -1.70
C VAL A 62 -5.71 6.34 -2.52
N VAL A 63 -6.31 5.16 -2.51
CA VAL A 63 -7.46 4.80 -3.34
C VAL A 63 -8.52 4.15 -2.47
N ALA A 64 -9.76 4.62 -2.55
CA ALA A 64 -10.90 3.93 -1.98
C ALA A 64 -11.49 2.94 -2.99
N GLN A 65 -11.64 1.69 -2.60
CA GLN A 65 -12.53 0.73 -3.24
C GLN A 65 -13.92 0.92 -2.61
N VAL A 66 -14.91 1.27 -3.43
CA VAL A 66 -16.25 1.62 -2.95
C VAL A 66 -17.32 0.81 -3.66
N VAL A 67 -18.35 0.42 -2.92
CA VAL A 67 -19.54 -0.23 -3.47
C VAL A 67 -20.67 0.79 -3.50
N ALA A 68 -21.13 1.15 -4.69
CA ALA A 68 -22.24 2.05 -4.93
C ALA A 68 -23.18 1.44 -5.98
N ASN A 69 -24.51 1.47 -5.77
CA ASN A 69 -25.49 0.81 -6.66
C ASN A 69 -25.14 -0.65 -7.02
N ASN A 70 -24.65 -1.44 -6.05
CA ASN A 70 -24.17 -2.81 -6.27
C ASN A 70 -22.99 -2.96 -7.26
N GLN A 71 -22.32 -1.87 -7.63
CA GLN A 71 -21.10 -1.88 -8.44
C GLN A 71 -19.91 -1.48 -7.58
N THR A 72 -18.77 -2.14 -7.83
CA THR A 72 -17.49 -1.78 -7.22
C THR A 72 -16.76 -0.81 -8.14
N GLN A 73 -16.27 0.29 -7.59
CA GLN A 73 -15.43 1.26 -8.30
C GLN A 73 -14.26 1.70 -7.42
N GLN A 74 -13.20 2.20 -8.06
CA GLN A 74 -12.04 2.75 -7.39
C GLN A 74 -12.03 4.27 -7.51
N VAL A 75 -11.76 4.97 -6.41
CA VAL A 75 -11.71 6.42 -6.37
C VAL A 75 -10.43 6.88 -5.68
N VAL A 76 -9.66 7.73 -6.36
CA VAL A 76 -8.41 8.28 -5.83
C VAL A 76 -8.73 9.35 -4.79
N LEU A 77 -8.14 9.25 -3.61
CA LEU A 77 -8.20 10.31 -2.60
C LEU A 77 -7.09 11.33 -2.89
N GLN A 78 -7.45 12.60 -2.80
CA GLN A 78 -6.55 13.73 -3.02
C GLN A 78 -5.88 14.13 -1.70
N ALA A 79 -4.58 14.36 -1.73
CA ALA A 79 -3.86 14.87 -0.57
C ALA A 79 -4.38 16.26 -0.17
N GLN A 80 -4.61 16.46 1.13
CA GLN A 80 -5.02 17.74 1.73
C GLN A 80 -3.87 18.39 2.53
N GLY A 81 -2.75 17.68 2.69
CA GLY A 81 -1.60 18.07 3.52
C GLY A 81 -1.51 17.26 4.82
N ASN A 82 -0.34 17.25 5.46
CA ASN A 82 -0.09 16.57 6.75
C ASN A 82 -0.59 15.11 6.79
N ASN A 83 -0.38 14.32 5.74
CA ASN A 83 -0.84 12.92 5.64
C ASN A 83 -2.36 12.73 5.59
N HIS A 84 -3.14 13.80 5.40
CA HIS A 84 -4.58 13.73 5.21
C HIS A 84 -4.92 13.57 3.72
N TYR A 85 -5.86 12.68 3.45
CA TYR A 85 -6.37 12.38 2.12
C TYR A 85 -7.89 12.45 2.12
N ARG A 86 -8.48 12.99 1.04
CA ARG A 86 -9.93 13.15 0.92
C ARG A 86 -10.45 12.79 -0.46
N ALA A 87 -11.61 12.14 -0.52
CA ALA A 87 -12.41 11.99 -1.73
C ALA A 87 -13.87 12.40 -1.48
N ALA A 88 -14.54 12.82 -2.55
CA ALA A 88 -15.97 13.07 -2.57
C ALA A 88 -16.64 12.07 -3.53
N LEU A 89 -17.74 11.47 -3.10
CA LEU A 89 -18.46 10.42 -3.80
C LEU A 89 -19.96 10.72 -3.81
N PRO A 90 -20.72 10.13 -4.73
CA PRO A 90 -22.17 10.17 -4.67
C PRO A 90 -22.72 9.44 -3.42
N SER A 91 -23.84 9.92 -2.86
CA SER A 91 -24.44 9.44 -1.61
C SER A 91 -24.98 8.01 -1.63
N ASN A 92 -25.15 7.40 -2.80
CA ASN A 92 -25.55 6.00 -2.97
C ASN A 92 -24.42 5.00 -2.61
N THR A 93 -23.26 5.48 -2.20
CA THR A 93 -22.15 4.65 -1.71
C THR A 93 -22.58 3.95 -0.42
N ALA A 94 -22.40 2.63 -0.37
CA ALA A 94 -22.78 1.79 0.76
C ALA A 94 -21.57 1.34 1.59
N ARG A 95 -20.46 1.00 0.94
CA ARG A 95 -19.27 0.41 1.59
C ARG A 95 -17.99 0.99 1.00
N VAL A 96 -16.98 1.12 1.84
CA VAL A 96 -15.68 1.74 1.50
C VAL A 96 -14.55 0.98 2.19
N ALA A 97 -13.52 0.62 1.45
CA ALA A 97 -12.22 0.22 1.98
C ALA A 97 -11.14 1.10 1.34
N VAL A 98 -10.15 1.55 2.11
CA VAL A 98 -9.06 2.42 1.62
C VAL A 98 -7.80 1.60 1.47
N ARG A 99 -7.19 1.65 0.28
CA ARG A 99 -5.87 1.10 -0.02
C ARG A 99 -4.86 2.22 -0.21
N ALA A 100 -3.74 2.12 0.47
CA ALA A 100 -2.57 2.98 0.31
C ALA A 100 -1.41 2.20 -0.30
N ARG A 101 -0.61 2.90 -1.12
CA ARG A 101 0.63 2.38 -1.70
C ARG A 101 1.73 3.43 -1.56
N ASP A 102 2.93 3.01 -1.18
CA ASP A 102 4.12 3.87 -1.11
C ASP A 102 4.88 3.91 -2.45
N TYR A 103 5.99 4.68 -2.49
CA TYR A 103 6.86 4.75 -3.67
C TYR A 103 7.78 3.53 -3.84
N ALA A 104 7.98 2.72 -2.80
CA ALA A 104 8.70 1.44 -2.87
C ALA A 104 7.84 0.30 -3.44
N GLY A 105 6.52 0.49 -3.51
CA GLY A 105 5.54 -0.46 -4.01
C GLY A 105 4.83 -1.29 -2.94
N ASN A 106 5.05 -1.04 -1.65
CA ASN A 106 4.33 -1.74 -0.59
C ASN A 106 2.91 -1.21 -0.46
N GLU A 107 1.96 -2.07 -0.08
CA GLU A 107 0.54 -1.74 0.01
C GLU A 107 -0.06 -2.09 1.38
N ARG A 108 -1.04 -1.29 1.79
CA ARG A 108 -1.91 -1.57 2.94
C ARG A 108 -3.35 -1.29 2.57
N THR A 109 -4.27 -2.14 3.02
CA THR A 109 -5.72 -1.92 2.90
C THR A 109 -6.34 -1.84 4.30
N SER A 110 -7.27 -0.91 4.49
CA SER A 110 -8.07 -0.79 5.72
C SER A 110 -9.12 -1.90 5.80
N ASP A 111 -9.76 -2.03 6.95
CA ASP A 111 -11.03 -2.73 7.03
C ASP A 111 -12.10 -2.04 6.18
N GLU A 112 -13.19 -2.75 5.88
CA GLU A 112 -14.35 -2.20 5.20
C GLU A 112 -15.22 -1.41 6.19
N LEU A 113 -15.59 -0.19 5.82
CA LEU A 113 -16.52 0.67 6.56
C LEU A 113 -17.85 0.77 5.82
N ILE A 114 -18.94 0.78 6.59
CA ILE A 114 -20.29 1.03 6.07
C ILE A 114 -20.55 2.53 6.10
N ALA A 115 -20.96 3.08 4.96
CA ALA A 115 -21.31 4.50 4.87
C ALA A 115 -22.58 4.80 5.69
N PRO A 116 -22.63 5.94 6.40
CA PRO A 116 -23.83 6.34 7.13
C PRO A 116 -25.03 6.48 6.18
N PRO A 117 -26.28 6.24 6.59
CA PRO A 117 -27.44 6.32 5.71
C PRO A 117 -27.68 7.73 5.16
N PRO A 118 -28.36 7.88 4.00
CA PRO A 118 -28.72 9.20 3.47
C PRO A 118 -29.62 9.96 4.44
N ALA A 119 -29.51 11.30 4.44
CA ALA A 119 -30.48 12.12 5.15
C ALA A 119 -31.88 11.90 4.56
N PRO A 120 -32.94 11.85 5.40
CA PRO A 120 -34.31 11.70 4.91
C PRO A 120 -34.72 12.90 4.04
N PRO A 121 -35.55 12.69 3.00
CA PRO A 121 -36.21 13.80 2.31
C PRO A 121 -37.15 14.52 3.29
N PHE A 122 -37.11 15.85 3.30
CA PHE A 122 -38.01 16.70 4.08
C PHE A 122 -39.47 16.53 3.65
#